data_AF-A0A966Z0B3-F1
#
_entry.id   AF-A0A966Z0B3-F1
#
_cell.length_a   1.000
_cell.length_b   1.000
_cell.length_c   1.000
_cell.angle_alpha   90.00
_cell.angle_beta   90.00
_cell.angle_gamma   90.00
#
_symmetry.space_group_name_H-M   'P 1'
#
loop_
_entity.id
_entity.type
_entity.pdbx_description
1 polymer ?
#
loop_
_entity_poly.entity_id
_entity_poly.type
_entity_poly.pdbx_seq_one_letter_code
_entity_poly.pdbx_strand_id
1 'polypeptide(L)'
;MIWPLLVLLAASGPQFDITDVRGKKPSGVTIEAGAPDVDGWMELKVAGKAKAPYLLVWPFDGRARNPDGPGAVNVIVMERADPKALLNPKVTSALLAAQLLGKPLDAGVDAAALKQAAAALENSADYWVKGVGLLYNGKASDAVEPLGKALRERERVLTRIPSEIYPAAMLSGRALLEAGKFDEAALAFLKAVKLRPTEQAAREARAQALVKAGKPEAAQAALDPALEKH
;
A
#
# COMPACT_ATOMS: atom_id res chain seq x y z
N MET A 1 -22.56 50.10 1.74
CA MET A 1 -22.77 48.69 1.34
C MET A 1 -21.40 48.06 1.15
N ILE A 2 -20.94 47.27 2.12
CA ILE A 2 -19.69 46.52 2.04
C ILE A 2 -20.08 45.11 1.61
N TRP A 3 -19.75 44.72 0.39
CA TRP A 3 -19.85 43.33 -0.04
C TRP A 3 -18.78 42.51 0.69
N PRO A 4 -19.12 41.40 1.37
CA PRO A 4 -18.11 40.51 1.88
C PRO A 4 -17.46 39.81 0.69
N LEU A 5 -16.13 39.95 0.56
CA LEU A 5 -15.31 39.09 -0.28
C LEU A 5 -15.50 37.65 0.23
N LEU A 6 -16.28 36.85 -0.49
CA LEU A 6 -16.24 35.40 -0.37
C LEU A 6 -14.88 34.96 -0.90
N VAL A 7 -13.92 34.80 0.00
CA VAL A 7 -12.71 34.03 -0.28
C VAL A 7 -13.19 32.59 -0.47
N LEU A 8 -13.34 32.16 -1.73
CA LEU A 8 -13.37 30.74 -2.05
C LEU A 8 -12.03 30.17 -1.57
N LEU A 9 -12.02 29.50 -0.41
CA LEU A 9 -11.02 28.50 -0.11
C LEU A 9 -11.20 27.42 -1.18
N ALA A 10 -10.47 27.54 -2.29
CA ALA A 10 -10.23 26.41 -3.16
C ALA A 10 -9.71 25.30 -2.25
N ALA A 11 -10.46 24.21 -2.12
CA ALA A 11 -10.01 23.05 -1.36
C ALA A 11 -8.65 22.64 -1.94
N SER A 12 -7.57 23.00 -1.25
CA SER A 12 -6.22 22.68 -1.70
C SER A 12 -6.13 21.17 -1.77
N GLY A 13 -5.84 20.65 -2.96
CA GLY A 13 -5.63 19.22 -3.18
C GLY A 13 -4.55 18.64 -2.25
N PRO A 14 -4.40 17.31 -2.24
CA PRO A 14 -3.36 16.67 -1.42
C PRO A 14 -1.99 17.28 -1.72
N GLN A 15 -1.21 17.55 -0.67
CA GLN A 15 0.20 17.89 -0.82
C GLN A 15 1.01 16.60 -0.98
N PHE A 16 2.06 16.64 -1.81
CA PHE A 16 2.91 15.50 -2.09
C PHE A 16 4.36 15.79 -1.71
N ASP A 17 4.97 14.86 -0.98
CA ASP A 17 6.42 14.81 -0.80
C ASP A 17 6.99 13.77 -1.78
N ILE A 18 7.53 14.27 -2.90
CA ILE A 18 7.98 13.45 -4.03
C ILE A 18 9.48 13.22 -3.91
N THR A 19 9.88 11.95 -3.84
CA THR A 19 11.28 11.53 -3.75
C THR A 19 11.65 10.52 -4.82
N ASP A 20 12.90 10.57 -5.29
CA ASP A 20 13.50 9.56 -6.13
C ASP A 20 13.99 8.36 -5.30
N VAL A 21 14.58 7.37 -5.95
CA VAL A 21 15.13 6.16 -5.30
C VAL A 21 16.28 6.45 -4.32
N ARG A 22 16.79 7.68 -4.23
CA ARG A 22 17.84 8.12 -3.29
C ARG A 22 17.27 9.03 -2.19
N GLY A 23 15.96 9.24 -2.14
CA GLY A 23 15.32 10.16 -1.19
C GLY A 23 15.47 11.63 -1.56
N LYS A 24 15.83 11.96 -2.81
CA LYS A 24 15.98 13.35 -3.28
C LYS A 24 14.80 13.75 -4.13
N LYS A 25 14.44 15.05 -4.11
CA LYS A 25 13.38 15.58 -4.97
C LYS A 25 13.78 15.44 -6.46
N PRO A 26 13.05 14.67 -7.28
CA PRO A 26 13.34 14.55 -8.70
C PRO A 26 13.00 15.83 -9.46
N SER A 27 13.76 16.12 -10.52
CA SER A 27 13.59 17.36 -11.30
C SER A 27 12.48 17.23 -12.34
N GLY A 28 11.57 18.21 -12.37
CA GLY A 28 10.50 18.28 -13.37
C GLY A 28 9.37 17.27 -13.21
N VAL A 29 9.35 16.52 -12.10
CA VAL A 29 8.30 15.55 -11.75
C VAL A 29 7.25 16.21 -10.86
N THR A 30 5.99 16.05 -11.22
CA THR A 30 4.83 16.43 -10.41
C THR A 30 3.90 15.24 -10.27
N ILE A 31 3.00 15.27 -9.28
CA ILE A 31 1.95 14.26 -9.11
C ILE A 31 0.60 14.95 -9.25
N GLU A 32 -0.25 14.37 -10.08
CA GLU A 32 -1.65 14.77 -10.22
C GLU A 32 -2.53 13.73 -9.52
N ALA A 33 -3.50 14.21 -8.75
CA ALA A 33 -4.54 13.37 -8.16
C ALA A 33 -5.81 13.47 -9.01
N GLY A 34 -6.40 12.31 -9.34
CA GLY A 34 -7.73 12.21 -9.93
C GLY A 34 -8.84 12.54 -8.94
N ALA A 35 -10.08 12.42 -9.40
CA ALA A 35 -11.24 12.53 -8.51
C ALA A 35 -11.23 11.38 -7.47
N PRO A 36 -11.66 11.63 -6.23
CA PRO A 36 -11.80 10.58 -5.24
C PRO A 36 -12.90 9.59 -5.64
N ASP A 37 -12.67 8.31 -5.37
CA ASP A 37 -13.69 7.28 -5.49
C ASP A 37 -14.68 7.31 -4.30
N VAL A 38 -15.58 6.33 -4.27
CA VAL A 38 -16.59 6.16 -3.21
C VAL A 38 -16.01 6.02 -1.80
N ASP A 39 -14.78 5.50 -1.67
CA ASP A 39 -14.07 5.36 -0.40
C ASP A 39 -13.15 6.56 -0.09
N GLY A 40 -13.12 7.57 -0.97
CA GLY A 40 -12.33 8.80 -0.83
C GLY A 40 -10.87 8.65 -1.28
N TRP A 41 -10.55 7.64 -2.07
CA TRP A 41 -9.21 7.39 -2.62
C TRP A 41 -9.09 7.98 -4.02
N MET A 42 -8.02 8.72 -4.25
CA MET A 42 -7.69 9.30 -5.55
C MET A 42 -6.58 8.48 -6.20
N GLU A 43 -6.70 8.27 -7.51
CA GLU A 43 -5.58 7.77 -8.32
C GLU A 43 -4.53 8.86 -8.50
N LEU A 44 -3.27 8.48 -8.32
CA LEU A 44 -2.10 9.34 -8.48
C LEU A 44 -1.41 9.00 -9.80
N LYS A 45 -1.09 10.04 -10.58
CA LYS A 45 -0.36 9.90 -11.83
C LYS A 45 0.87 10.77 -11.82
N VAL A 46 1.97 10.19 -12.29
CA VAL A 46 3.19 10.94 -12.56
C VAL A 46 2.93 11.87 -13.73
N ALA A 47 3.15 13.15 -13.51
CA ALA A 47 2.98 14.21 -14.48
C ALA A 47 4.24 15.10 -14.52
N GLY A 48 4.22 16.11 -15.38
CA GLY A 48 5.25 17.14 -15.46
C GLY A 48 6.12 17.06 -16.72
N LYS A 49 7.16 17.90 -16.73
CA LYS A 49 8.08 18.09 -17.88
C LYS A 49 9.40 17.34 -17.69
N ALA A 50 9.36 16.22 -16.97
CA ALA A 50 10.54 15.40 -16.72
C ALA A 50 11.12 14.88 -18.04
N LYS A 51 12.45 14.88 -18.16
CA LYS A 51 13.15 14.35 -19.35
C LYS A 51 13.19 12.82 -19.38
N ALA A 52 13.08 12.18 -18.21
CA ALA A 52 13.07 10.72 -18.06
C ALA A 52 11.64 10.22 -17.79
N PRO A 53 11.26 9.04 -18.31
CA PRO A 53 9.99 8.43 -17.97
C PRO A 53 10.07 7.85 -16.55
N TYR A 54 9.26 8.38 -15.64
CA TYR A 54 9.18 7.93 -14.26
C TYR A 54 8.02 6.95 -14.04
N LEU A 55 8.21 6.00 -13.13
CA LEU A 55 7.21 5.10 -12.58
C LEU A 55 6.91 5.51 -11.14
N LEU A 56 5.63 5.51 -10.76
CA LEU A 56 5.23 5.63 -9.35
C LEU A 56 5.45 4.29 -8.66
N VAL A 57 6.29 4.29 -7.62
CA VAL A 57 6.67 3.12 -6.82
C VAL A 57 5.88 3.07 -5.52
N TRP A 58 5.65 4.23 -4.90
CA TRP A 58 4.87 4.35 -3.68
C TRP A 58 3.93 5.56 -3.75
N PRO A 59 2.67 5.47 -3.28
CA PRO A 59 1.97 4.29 -2.76
C PRO A 59 1.95 3.09 -3.72
N PHE A 60 1.96 1.86 -3.20
CA PHE A 60 2.20 0.65 -4.01
C PHE A 60 1.24 0.46 -5.20
N ASP A 61 0.02 0.99 -5.10
CA ASP A 61 -1.02 0.94 -6.12
C ASP A 61 -1.33 2.30 -6.74
N GLY A 62 -0.54 3.33 -6.42
CA GLY A 62 -0.76 4.69 -6.89
C GLY A 62 -2.05 5.31 -6.35
N ARG A 63 -2.52 4.95 -5.16
CA ARG A 63 -3.73 5.54 -4.56
C ARG A 63 -3.47 6.15 -3.19
N ALA A 64 -4.04 7.33 -2.94
CA ALA A 64 -3.97 8.02 -1.64
C ALA A 64 -5.26 8.79 -1.33
N ARG A 65 -5.48 9.17 -0.07
CA ARG A 65 -6.61 10.00 0.36
C ARG A 65 -6.23 11.48 0.49
N ASN A 66 -7.23 12.35 0.74
CA ASN A 66 -7.01 13.72 1.17
C ASN A 66 -7.87 14.06 2.40
N PRO A 67 -7.28 14.28 3.59
CA PRO A 67 -5.88 14.01 3.92
C PRO A 67 -5.59 12.49 3.98
N ASP A 68 -4.35 12.09 3.67
CA ASP A 68 -3.88 10.71 3.82
C ASP A 68 -3.09 10.52 5.13
N GLY A 69 -3.19 11.45 6.07
CA GLY A 69 -2.39 11.44 7.30
C GLY A 69 -2.11 12.87 7.77
N PRO A 70 -1.23 13.05 8.78
CA PRO A 70 -0.93 14.36 9.34
C PRO A 70 -0.04 15.24 8.44
N GLY A 71 0.58 14.67 7.40
CA GLY A 71 1.52 15.35 6.51
C GLY A 71 1.17 15.18 5.03
N ALA A 72 2.11 15.60 4.19
CA ALA A 72 2.02 15.36 2.76
C ALA A 72 2.02 13.85 2.45
N VAL A 73 1.37 13.48 1.36
CA VAL A 73 1.40 12.11 0.83
C VAL A 73 2.82 11.81 0.36
N ASN A 74 3.45 10.82 0.96
CA ASN A 74 4.77 10.35 0.55
C ASN A 74 4.67 9.64 -0.81
N VAL A 75 5.40 10.13 -1.79
CA VAL A 75 5.46 9.53 -3.13
C VAL A 75 6.90 9.18 -3.47
N ILE A 76 7.12 7.94 -3.86
CA ILE A 76 8.42 7.47 -4.37
C ILE A 76 8.26 7.22 -5.85
N VAL A 77 9.17 7.79 -6.66
CA VAL A 77 9.26 7.51 -8.09
C VAL A 77 10.62 6.92 -8.45
N MET A 78 10.66 6.14 -9.52
CA MET A 78 11.90 5.64 -10.11
C MET A 78 11.90 5.87 -11.62
N GLU A 79 13.08 6.01 -12.21
CA GLU A 79 13.21 6.02 -13.67
C GLU A 79 12.91 4.61 -14.21
N ARG A 80 12.18 4.52 -15.33
CA ARG A 80 11.96 3.24 -15.99
C ARG A 80 13.29 2.66 -16.47
N ALA A 81 13.42 1.34 -16.38
CA ALA A 81 14.62 0.58 -16.76
C ALA A 81 15.90 0.98 -15.98
N ASP A 82 15.76 1.46 -14.74
CA ASP A 82 16.90 1.66 -13.83
C ASP A 82 17.07 0.45 -12.87
N PRO A 83 17.97 -0.50 -13.16
CA PRO A 83 18.20 -1.64 -12.28
C PRO A 83 18.85 -1.23 -10.95
N LYS A 84 19.52 -0.08 -10.86
CA LYS A 84 20.16 0.39 -9.61
C LYS A 84 19.12 0.84 -8.59
N ALA A 85 17.94 1.25 -9.04
CA ALA A 85 16.80 1.53 -8.17
C ALA A 85 16.46 0.34 -7.26
N LEU A 86 16.65 -0.90 -7.74
CA LEU A 86 16.38 -2.14 -7.02
C LEU A 86 17.41 -2.46 -5.92
N LEU A 87 18.50 -1.71 -5.85
CA LEU A 87 19.43 -1.78 -4.72
C LEU A 87 18.87 -1.09 -3.47
N ASN A 88 17.86 -0.21 -3.62
CA ASN A 88 17.19 0.40 -2.48
C ASN A 88 16.11 -0.56 -1.93
N PRO A 89 16.25 -1.04 -0.68
CA PRO A 89 15.30 -1.98 -0.09
C PRO A 89 13.86 -1.46 -0.02
N LYS A 90 13.67 -0.13 0.13
CA LYS A 90 12.33 0.48 0.15
C LYS A 90 11.65 0.38 -1.20
N VAL A 91 12.36 0.69 -2.28
CA VAL A 91 11.86 0.59 -3.67
C VAL A 91 11.55 -0.85 -4.00
N THR A 92 12.48 -1.76 -3.73
CA THR A 92 12.32 -3.20 -3.98
C THR A 92 11.12 -3.76 -3.20
N SER A 93 11.01 -3.47 -1.90
CA SER A 93 9.87 -3.93 -1.10
C SER A 93 8.53 -3.36 -1.58
N ALA A 94 8.49 -2.12 -2.06
CA ALA A 94 7.26 -1.52 -2.59
C ALA A 94 6.80 -2.23 -3.88
N LEU A 95 7.73 -2.49 -4.82
CA LEU A 95 7.44 -3.22 -6.06
C LEU A 95 7.00 -4.66 -5.78
N LEU A 96 7.68 -5.36 -4.86
CA LEU A 96 7.31 -6.71 -4.43
C LEU A 96 5.95 -6.73 -3.74
N ALA A 97 5.66 -5.74 -2.88
CA ALA A 97 4.35 -5.61 -2.26
C ALA A 97 3.25 -5.41 -3.30
N ALA A 98 3.47 -4.60 -4.33
CA ALA A 98 2.54 -4.45 -5.44
C ALA A 98 2.28 -5.78 -6.15
N GLN A 99 3.33 -6.54 -6.47
CA GLN A 99 3.20 -7.86 -7.08
C GLN A 99 2.45 -8.86 -6.18
N LEU A 100 2.77 -8.89 -4.88
CA LEU A 100 2.10 -9.75 -3.90
C LEU A 100 0.62 -9.39 -3.71
N LEU A 101 0.23 -8.15 -4.00
CA LEU A 101 -1.14 -7.66 -3.95
C LEU A 101 -1.83 -7.69 -5.34
N GLY A 102 -1.26 -8.41 -6.30
CA GLY A 102 -1.88 -8.68 -7.60
C GLY A 102 -1.76 -7.54 -8.61
N LYS A 103 -0.92 -6.53 -8.36
CA LYS A 103 -0.62 -5.51 -9.37
C LYS A 103 0.41 -6.06 -10.36
N PRO A 104 0.18 -5.90 -11.68
CA PRO A 104 1.14 -6.31 -12.68
C PRO A 104 2.42 -5.49 -12.54
N LEU A 105 3.56 -6.13 -12.75
CA LEU A 105 4.85 -5.45 -12.78
C LEU A 105 4.95 -4.61 -14.07
N ASP A 106 5.31 -3.34 -13.95
CA ASP A 106 5.52 -2.48 -15.12
C ASP A 106 6.68 -3.02 -15.98
N ALA A 107 6.53 -2.97 -17.30
CA ALA A 107 7.54 -3.46 -18.25
C ALA A 107 8.91 -2.77 -18.11
N GLY A 108 8.95 -1.58 -17.49
CA GLY A 108 10.19 -0.88 -17.14
C GLY A 108 10.91 -1.43 -15.91
N VAL A 109 10.42 -2.50 -15.28
CA VAL A 109 11.10 -3.16 -14.15
C VAL A 109 11.57 -4.55 -14.57
N ASP A 110 12.87 -4.79 -14.42
CA ASP A 110 13.47 -6.11 -14.66
C ASP A 110 13.03 -7.09 -13.57
N ALA A 111 12.18 -8.05 -13.93
CA ALA A 111 11.65 -9.06 -13.04
C ALA A 111 12.74 -9.99 -12.45
N ALA A 112 13.78 -10.29 -13.22
CA ALA A 112 14.88 -11.13 -12.76
C ALA A 112 15.73 -10.39 -11.72
N ALA A 113 16.05 -9.14 -11.99
CA ALA A 113 16.76 -8.28 -11.04
C ALA A 113 15.93 -8.04 -9.77
N LEU A 114 14.62 -7.84 -9.89
CA LEU A 114 13.70 -7.68 -8.75
C LEU A 114 13.69 -8.93 -7.86
N LYS A 115 13.59 -10.11 -8.48
CA LYS A 115 13.65 -11.39 -7.77
C LYS A 115 15.00 -11.60 -7.07
N GLN A 116 16.11 -11.23 -7.71
CA GLN A 116 17.43 -11.31 -7.10
C GLN A 116 17.55 -10.37 -5.88
N ALA A 117 17.03 -9.14 -6.00
CA ALA A 117 17.05 -8.16 -4.93
C ALA A 117 16.18 -8.57 -3.72
N ALA A 118 15.13 -9.37 -3.93
CA ALA A 118 14.25 -9.85 -2.87
C ALA A 118 14.98 -10.65 -1.78
N ALA A 119 16.03 -11.40 -2.13
CA ALA A 119 16.82 -12.19 -1.18
C ALA A 119 17.52 -11.31 -0.12
N ALA A 120 17.93 -10.10 -0.49
CA ALA A 120 18.60 -9.17 0.44
C ALA A 120 17.65 -8.60 1.49
N LEU A 121 16.33 -8.65 1.26
CA LEU A 121 15.34 -8.00 2.13
C LEU A 121 15.12 -8.78 3.44
N GLU A 122 15.34 -10.09 3.46
CA GLU A 122 15.09 -10.94 4.64
C GLU A 122 15.88 -10.51 5.89
N ASN A 123 17.03 -9.88 5.68
CA ASN A 123 17.93 -9.40 6.74
C ASN A 123 17.76 -7.91 7.05
N SER A 124 16.74 -7.24 6.49
CA SER A 124 16.49 -5.83 6.75
C SER A 124 16.12 -5.58 8.22
N ALA A 125 16.60 -4.47 8.77
CA ALA A 125 16.18 -3.97 10.08
C ALA A 125 14.78 -3.34 10.04
N ASP A 126 14.33 -2.87 8.87
CA ASP A 126 12.99 -2.36 8.66
C ASP A 126 11.99 -3.54 8.59
N TYR A 127 11.00 -3.54 9.49
CA TYR A 127 10.04 -4.63 9.61
C TYR A 127 9.19 -4.83 8.36
N TRP A 128 8.81 -3.74 7.67
CA TRP A 128 8.03 -3.85 6.44
C TRP A 128 8.87 -4.51 5.35
N VAL A 129 10.09 -4.00 5.13
CA VAL A 129 11.00 -4.53 4.12
C VAL A 129 11.30 -6.00 4.36
N LYS A 130 11.64 -6.37 5.61
CA LYS A 130 11.90 -7.76 6.01
C LYS A 130 10.69 -8.65 5.77
N GLY A 131 9.51 -8.22 6.21
CA GLY A 131 8.27 -8.96 6.08
C GLY A 131 7.88 -9.22 4.63
N VAL A 132 7.99 -8.21 3.76
CA VAL A 132 7.71 -8.35 2.33
C VAL A 132 8.69 -9.33 1.67
N GLY A 133 9.98 -9.22 1.99
CA GLY A 133 11.00 -10.14 1.47
C GLY A 133 10.74 -11.60 1.83
N LEU A 134 10.48 -11.86 3.11
CA LEU A 134 10.18 -13.21 3.61
C LEU A 134 8.91 -13.78 2.95
N LEU A 135 7.85 -12.98 2.84
CA LEU A 135 6.61 -13.42 2.22
C LEU A 135 6.79 -13.70 0.72
N TYR A 136 7.51 -12.84 0.00
CA TYR A 136 7.82 -13.05 -1.42
C TYR A 136 8.63 -14.33 -1.66
N ASN A 137 9.54 -14.66 -0.76
CA ASN A 137 10.36 -15.88 -0.82
C ASN A 137 9.63 -17.13 -0.30
N GLY A 138 8.32 -17.06 -0.05
CA GLY A 138 7.49 -18.19 0.40
C GLY A 138 7.65 -18.56 1.87
N LYS A 139 8.35 -17.73 2.65
CA LYS A 139 8.57 -17.93 4.10
C LYS A 139 7.45 -17.25 4.90
N ALA A 140 6.20 -17.61 4.63
CA ALA A 140 5.03 -16.94 5.19
C ALA A 140 5.02 -16.94 6.73
N SER A 141 5.36 -18.08 7.36
CA SER A 141 5.43 -18.20 8.82
C SER A 141 6.42 -17.21 9.45
N ASP A 142 7.59 -17.03 8.83
CA ASP A 142 8.62 -16.09 9.29
C ASP A 142 8.23 -14.63 9.03
N ALA A 143 7.38 -14.39 8.02
CA ALA A 143 6.88 -13.06 7.67
C ALA A 143 5.79 -12.54 8.63
N VAL A 144 5.12 -13.42 9.39
CA VAL A 144 4.02 -13.05 10.30
C VAL A 144 4.46 -12.00 11.33
N GLU A 145 5.57 -12.23 12.02
CA GLU A 145 6.05 -11.31 13.06
C GLU A 145 6.44 -9.93 12.49
N PRO A 146 7.33 -9.82 11.47
CA PRO A 146 7.73 -8.53 10.93
C PRO A 146 6.56 -7.77 10.29
N LEU A 147 5.67 -8.43 9.51
CA LEU A 147 4.50 -7.74 8.94
C LEU A 147 3.51 -7.31 10.01
N GLY A 148 3.34 -8.11 11.08
CA GLY A 148 2.55 -7.72 12.24
C GLY A 148 3.11 -6.49 12.97
N LYS A 149 4.45 -6.40 13.11
CA LYS A 149 5.11 -5.20 13.68
C LYS A 149 4.96 -3.98 12.78
N ALA A 150 5.22 -4.12 11.48
CA ALA A 150 5.06 -3.06 10.49
C ALA A 150 3.64 -2.48 10.48
N LEU A 151 2.62 -3.35 10.53
CA LEU A 151 1.22 -2.94 10.63
C LEU A 151 0.95 -2.13 11.91
N ARG A 152 1.41 -2.64 13.07
CA ARG A 152 1.22 -1.93 14.35
C ARG A 152 1.90 -0.56 14.38
N GLU A 153 3.08 -0.43 13.77
CA GLU A 153 3.78 0.86 13.67
C GLU A 153 3.01 1.85 12.81
N ARG A 154 2.47 1.40 11.67
CA ARG A 154 1.68 2.23 10.76
C ARG A 154 0.29 2.60 11.30
N GLU A 155 -0.27 1.78 12.19
CA GLU A 155 -1.57 2.02 12.82
C GLU A 155 -1.54 3.03 13.99
N ARG A 156 -0.37 3.51 14.39
CA ARG A 156 -0.25 4.50 15.47
C ARG A 156 -1.10 5.72 15.17
N VAL A 157 -1.99 6.06 16.11
CA VAL A 157 -3.08 7.04 15.92
C VAL A 157 -2.58 8.39 15.40
N LEU A 158 -1.47 8.89 15.95
CA LEU A 158 -0.92 10.21 15.59
C LEU A 158 -0.18 10.23 14.25
N THR A 159 0.14 9.06 13.67
CA THR A 159 0.93 8.93 12.43
C THR A 159 0.23 7.99 11.44
N ARG A 160 -1.10 7.89 11.53
CA ARG A 160 -1.92 6.98 10.73
C ARG A 160 -1.98 7.47 9.29
N ILE A 161 -1.29 6.76 8.39
CA ILE A 161 -1.29 7.01 6.95
C ILE A 161 -2.05 5.88 6.23
N PRO A 162 -3.31 6.09 5.77
CA PRO A 162 -4.12 5.03 5.16
C PRO A 162 -3.43 4.30 3.99
N SER A 163 -2.73 5.01 3.10
CA SER A 163 -2.01 4.40 1.98
C SER A 163 -0.86 3.49 2.40
N GLU A 164 -0.33 3.65 3.63
CA GLU A 164 0.67 2.74 4.19
C GLU A 164 0.06 1.58 4.98
N ILE A 165 -1.07 1.82 5.66
CA ILE A 165 -1.73 0.79 6.48
C ILE A 165 -2.40 -0.27 5.61
N TYR A 166 -3.07 0.13 4.52
CA TYR A 166 -3.77 -0.82 3.66
C TYR A 166 -2.88 -1.98 3.17
N PRO A 167 -1.72 -1.73 2.53
CA PRO A 167 -0.85 -2.82 2.09
C PRO A 167 -0.23 -3.60 3.26
N ALA A 168 0.04 -2.95 4.40
CA ALA A 168 0.50 -3.65 5.61
C ALA A 168 -0.54 -4.62 6.18
N ALA A 169 -1.81 -4.22 6.20
CA ALA A 169 -2.91 -5.06 6.65
C ALA A 169 -3.12 -6.24 5.70
N MET A 170 -3.11 -5.99 4.39
CA MET A 170 -3.26 -7.03 3.38
C MET A 170 -2.13 -8.06 3.43
N LEU A 171 -0.86 -7.63 3.48
CA LEU A 171 0.27 -8.57 3.50
C LEU A 171 0.40 -9.29 4.84
N SER A 172 0.12 -8.62 5.96
CA SER A 172 0.05 -9.27 7.28
C SER A 172 -1.02 -10.37 7.29
N GLY A 173 -2.21 -10.07 6.79
CA GLY A 173 -3.29 -11.05 6.66
C GLY A 173 -2.91 -12.22 5.75
N ARG A 174 -2.24 -11.94 4.63
CA ARG A 174 -1.75 -12.97 3.71
C ARG A 174 -0.72 -13.89 4.36
N ALA A 175 0.28 -13.34 5.05
CA ALA A 175 1.28 -14.13 5.77
C ALA A 175 0.64 -15.01 6.85
N LEU A 176 -0.33 -14.47 7.61
CA LEU A 176 -1.09 -15.21 8.61
C LEU A 176 -1.92 -16.34 7.98
N LEU A 177 -2.59 -16.06 6.86
CA LEU A 177 -3.40 -17.03 6.12
C LEU A 177 -2.55 -18.20 5.61
N GLU A 178 -1.39 -17.91 5.01
CA GLU A 178 -0.45 -18.91 4.51
C GLU A 178 0.23 -19.70 5.65
N ALA A 179 0.41 -19.07 6.81
CA ALA A 179 0.91 -19.72 8.03
C ALA A 179 -0.14 -20.51 8.82
N GLY A 180 -1.39 -20.59 8.35
CA GLY A 180 -2.47 -21.33 9.01
C GLY A 180 -3.15 -20.61 10.18
N LYS A 181 -2.81 -19.34 10.44
CA LYS A 181 -3.35 -18.51 11.54
C LYS A 181 -4.59 -17.76 11.07
N PHE A 182 -5.66 -18.51 10.82
CA PHE A 182 -6.82 -18.03 10.06
C PHE A 182 -7.63 -16.93 10.76
N ASP A 183 -7.77 -17.00 12.08
CA ASP A 183 -8.51 -15.99 12.83
C ASP A 183 -7.79 -14.65 12.86
N GLU A 184 -6.48 -14.66 13.10
CA GLU A 184 -5.66 -13.46 13.04
C GLU A 184 -5.60 -12.90 11.61
N ALA A 185 -5.56 -13.76 10.59
CA ALA A 185 -5.63 -13.34 9.19
C ALA A 185 -6.93 -12.58 8.90
N ALA A 186 -8.07 -13.11 9.35
CA ALA A 186 -9.37 -12.45 9.18
C ALA A 186 -9.40 -11.07 9.87
N LEU A 187 -8.79 -10.93 11.05
CA LEU A 187 -8.66 -9.64 11.74
C LEU A 187 -7.75 -8.65 11.01
N ALA A 188 -6.64 -9.13 10.43
CA ALA A 188 -5.76 -8.30 9.61
C ALA A 188 -6.47 -7.81 8.33
N PHE A 189 -7.19 -8.69 7.63
CA PHE A 189 -7.97 -8.29 6.46
C PHE A 189 -9.13 -7.37 6.81
N LEU A 190 -9.78 -7.53 7.97
CA LEU A 190 -10.80 -6.58 8.44
C LEU A 190 -10.25 -5.15 8.55
N LYS A 191 -8.98 -4.97 8.93
CA LYS A 191 -8.34 -3.64 8.94
C LYS A 191 -8.22 -3.04 7.55
N ALA A 192 -7.90 -3.86 6.54
CA ALA A 192 -7.87 -3.43 5.14
C ALA A 192 -9.29 -3.09 4.61
N VAL A 193 -10.29 -3.93 4.93
CA VAL A 193 -11.71 -3.69 4.60
C VAL A 193 -12.19 -2.36 5.19
N LYS A 194 -11.85 -2.06 6.45
CA LYS A 194 -12.22 -0.77 7.07
C LYS A 194 -11.62 0.46 6.36
N LEU A 195 -10.51 0.29 5.64
CA LEU A 195 -9.87 1.38 4.89
C LEU A 195 -10.41 1.51 3.46
N ARG A 196 -10.81 0.40 2.85
CA ARG A 196 -11.41 0.34 1.52
C ARG A 196 -12.63 -0.57 1.53
N PRO A 197 -13.76 -0.12 2.10
CA PRO A 197 -14.97 -0.91 2.24
C PRO A 197 -15.50 -1.46 0.92
N THR A 198 -15.27 -0.77 -0.21
CA THR A 198 -15.75 -1.20 -1.54
C THR A 198 -14.78 -2.11 -2.28
N GLU A 199 -13.52 -2.19 -1.85
CA GLU A 199 -12.51 -3.04 -2.47
C GLU A 199 -12.77 -4.53 -2.22
N GLN A 200 -13.07 -5.26 -3.30
CA GLN A 200 -13.44 -6.68 -3.24
C GLN A 200 -12.29 -7.56 -2.73
N ALA A 201 -11.06 -7.29 -3.14
CA ALA A 201 -9.89 -8.11 -2.79
C ALA A 201 -9.71 -8.29 -1.27
N ALA A 202 -9.96 -7.26 -0.47
CA ALA A 202 -9.85 -7.33 1.00
C ALA A 202 -11.01 -8.13 1.62
N ARG A 203 -12.23 -7.98 1.09
CA ARG A 203 -13.42 -8.74 1.55
C ARG A 203 -13.27 -10.22 1.24
N GLU A 204 -12.83 -10.56 0.03
CA GLU A 204 -12.58 -11.94 -0.39
C GLU A 204 -11.48 -12.59 0.45
N ALA A 205 -10.37 -11.90 0.68
CA ALA A 205 -9.29 -12.41 1.52
C ALA A 205 -9.75 -12.65 2.98
N ARG A 206 -10.56 -11.73 3.54
CA ARG A 206 -11.18 -11.93 4.87
C ARG A 206 -12.11 -13.14 4.87
N ALA A 207 -12.99 -13.26 3.88
CA ALA A 207 -13.93 -14.37 3.76
C ALA A 207 -13.19 -15.71 3.62
N GLN A 208 -12.14 -15.77 2.81
CA GLN A 208 -11.29 -16.94 2.65
C GLN A 208 -10.65 -17.36 3.99
N ALA A 209 -10.13 -16.40 4.75
CA ALA A 209 -9.59 -16.67 6.09
C ALA A 209 -10.66 -17.23 7.02
N LEU A 210 -11.87 -16.65 7.03
CA LEU A 210 -12.98 -17.11 7.87
C LEU A 210 -13.48 -18.51 7.49
N VAL A 211 -13.56 -18.85 6.21
CA VAL A 211 -13.87 -20.22 5.77
C VAL A 211 -12.83 -21.20 6.30
N LYS A 212 -11.54 -20.87 6.17
CA LYS A 212 -10.46 -21.72 6.70
C LYS A 212 -10.46 -21.82 8.23
N ALA A 213 -10.96 -20.80 8.92
CA ALA A 213 -11.17 -20.81 10.37
C ALA A 213 -12.42 -21.61 10.80
N GLY A 214 -13.18 -22.19 9.85
CA GLY A 214 -14.42 -22.92 10.15
C GLY A 214 -15.61 -22.02 10.48
N LYS A 215 -15.63 -20.78 9.97
CA LYS A 215 -16.66 -19.75 10.22
C LYS A 215 -17.36 -19.30 8.94
N PRO A 216 -18.04 -20.20 8.21
CA PRO A 216 -18.64 -19.89 6.90
C PRO A 216 -19.73 -18.82 6.95
N GLU A 217 -20.52 -18.75 8.03
CA GLU A 217 -21.56 -17.72 8.20
C GLU A 217 -20.94 -16.33 8.30
N ALA A 218 -19.84 -16.19 9.06
CA ALA A 218 -19.09 -14.95 9.16
C ALA A 218 -18.39 -14.61 7.83
N ALA A 219 -17.94 -15.61 7.06
CA ALA A 219 -17.37 -15.41 5.74
C ALA A 219 -18.39 -14.84 4.76
N GLN A 220 -19.63 -15.34 4.78
CA GLN A 220 -20.71 -14.82 3.96
C GLN A 220 -21.04 -13.37 4.33
N ALA A 221 -21.08 -13.05 5.64
CA ALA A 221 -21.23 -11.67 6.10
C ALA A 221 -20.05 -10.77 5.71
N ALA A 222 -18.83 -11.31 5.61
CA ALA A 222 -17.67 -10.53 5.17
C ALA A 222 -17.70 -10.17 3.68
N LEU A 223 -18.42 -10.92 2.84
CA LEU A 223 -18.59 -10.64 1.41
C LEU A 223 -19.69 -9.63 1.13
N ASP A 224 -20.74 -9.63 1.95
CA ASP A 224 -21.88 -8.73 1.83
C ASP A 224 -21.99 -7.82 3.08
N PRO A 225 -21.57 -6.54 2.98
CA PRO A 225 -21.71 -5.59 4.06
C PRO A 225 -23.13 -5.45 4.61
N ALA A 226 -24.16 -5.74 3.81
CA ALA A 226 -25.56 -5.70 4.25
C ALA A 226 -25.93 -6.85 5.21
N LEU A 227 -25.10 -7.89 5.29
CA LEU A 227 -25.27 -9.04 6.19
C LEU A 227 -24.46 -8.89 7.50
N GLU A 228 -23.62 -7.86 7.62
CA GLU A 228 -22.89 -7.56 8.86
C GLU A 228 -23.89 -6.99 9.89
N LYS A 229 -24.46 -7.87 10.72
CA LYS A 229 -25.40 -7.45 11.78
C LYS A 229 -24.67 -6.60 12.82
N HIS A 230 -25.21 -5.39 13.06
CA HIS A 230 -24.78 -4.47 14.12
C HIS A 230 -25.21 -4.94 15.51
#